data_AF-A0A7S2Q553-F1
#
_entry.id   AF-A0A7S2Q553-F1
#
_cell.length_a   1.000
_cell.length_b   1.000
_cell.length_c   1.000
_cell.angle_alpha   90.00
_cell.angle_beta   90.00
_cell.angle_gamma   90.00
#
_symmetry.space_group_name_H-M   'P 1'
#
loop_
_entity.id
_entity.type
_entity.pdbx_description
1 polymer ?
#
loop_
_entity_poly.entity_id
_entity_poly.type
_entity_poly.pdbx_seq_one_letter_code
_entity_poly.pdbx_strand_id
1 'polypeptide(L)'
;MYEELGVPRTRILIKLAATWEGIKAAEILEKEGITCNLTLVFGFAQAVACAQAGVRLISPFPGRILDWHKLYGGPSTYDPAEDPGVVAVKRMYAYYKRHGHEGTICMPASWRPSRGAGFETDELVGLAGVDRMTIPPPILEKLAASKDPLPTVLAPEAAAAGCTDAEVCGGRVSEKDFRMLMNDDVCATTK
;
A
#
# COMPACT_ATOMS: atom_id res chain seq x y z
N MET A 1 11.32 22.93 -13.14
CA MET A 1 10.62 22.10 -14.15
C MET A 1 9.10 22.23 -14.14
N TYR A 2 8.32 21.62 -13.22
CA TYR A 2 6.83 21.67 -13.33
C TYR A 2 6.24 23.07 -13.18
N GLU A 3 6.72 23.86 -12.21
CA GLU A 3 6.23 25.23 -11.98
C GLU A 3 6.57 26.15 -13.16
N GLU A 4 7.74 25.98 -13.79
CA GLU A 4 8.13 26.69 -15.02
C GLU A 4 7.18 26.40 -16.19
N LEU A 5 6.56 25.21 -16.20
CA LEU A 5 5.53 24.83 -17.18
C LEU A 5 4.11 25.25 -16.76
N GLY A 6 3.96 26.03 -15.68
CA GLY A 6 2.67 26.47 -15.17
C GLY A 6 1.86 25.38 -14.45
N VAL A 7 2.48 24.27 -14.07
CA VAL A 7 1.82 23.18 -13.33
C VAL A 7 2.04 23.38 -11.82
N PRO A 8 0.98 23.62 -11.03
CA PRO A 8 1.12 23.84 -9.59
C PRO A 8 1.49 22.55 -8.86
N ARG A 9 2.25 22.67 -7.75
CA ARG A 9 2.68 21.53 -6.91
C ARG A 9 1.53 20.64 -6.46
N THR A 10 0.34 21.22 -6.25
CA THR A 10 -0.89 20.50 -5.85
C THR A 10 -1.37 19.45 -6.86
N ARG A 11 -0.82 19.45 -8.08
CA ARG A 11 -1.11 18.47 -9.14
C ARG A 11 -0.06 17.37 -9.26
N ILE A 12 1.01 17.42 -8.46
CA ILE A 12 2.17 16.54 -8.57
C ILE A 12 2.35 15.74 -7.27
N LEU A 13 2.71 14.47 -7.42
CA LEU A 13 3.22 13.63 -6.32
C LEU A 13 4.64 13.21 -6.68
N ILE A 14 5.64 13.57 -5.87
CA ILE A 14 7.01 13.12 -6.06
C ILE A 14 7.13 11.69 -5.54
N LYS A 15 7.55 10.77 -6.42
CA LYS A 15 7.57 9.34 -6.11
C LYS A 15 8.95 8.91 -5.61
N LEU A 16 9.00 8.32 -4.42
CA LEU A 16 10.22 7.87 -3.75
C LEU A 16 10.06 6.42 -3.31
N ALA A 17 11.13 5.62 -3.36
CA ALA A 17 11.12 4.28 -2.79
C ALA A 17 11.00 4.36 -1.26
N ALA A 18 10.21 3.49 -0.65
CA ALA A 18 9.99 3.45 0.80
C ALA A 18 11.15 2.76 1.56
N THR A 19 12.38 3.19 1.26
CA THR A 19 13.54 2.94 2.14
C THR A 19 13.50 3.92 3.31
N TRP A 20 14.32 3.69 4.34
CA TRP A 20 14.43 4.63 5.46
C TRP A 20 14.76 6.05 4.98
N GLU A 21 15.73 6.15 4.08
CA GLU A 21 16.21 7.41 3.53
C GLU A 21 15.15 8.07 2.65
N GLY A 22 14.40 7.28 1.85
CA GLY A 22 13.29 7.79 1.05
C GLY A 22 12.14 8.33 1.91
N ILE A 23 11.84 7.67 3.03
CA ILE A 23 10.86 8.13 4.01
C ILE A 23 11.33 9.43 4.68
N LYS A 24 12.61 9.53 5.05
CA LYS A 24 13.16 10.77 5.61
C LYS A 24 13.21 11.93 4.62
N ALA A 25 13.52 11.66 3.37
CA ALA A 25 13.42 12.66 2.32
C ALA A 25 11.98 13.16 2.17
N ALA A 26 11.01 12.24 2.13
CA ALA A 26 9.60 12.61 2.04
C ALA A 26 9.11 13.41 3.25
N GLU A 27 9.56 13.08 4.47
CA GLU A 27 9.24 13.84 5.69
C GLU A 27 9.65 15.31 5.57
N ILE A 28 10.80 15.59 4.95
CA ILE A 28 11.29 16.96 4.71
C ILE A 28 10.47 17.61 3.60
N LEU A 29 10.27 16.91 2.48
CA LEU A 29 9.54 17.43 1.32
C LEU A 29 8.08 17.80 1.67
N GLU A 30 7.38 16.99 2.46
CA GLU A 30 6.01 17.30 2.89
C GLU A 30 5.96 18.57 3.76
N LYS A 31 6.96 18.79 4.63
CA LYS A 31 7.09 20.03 5.42
C LYS A 31 7.36 21.26 4.55
N GLU A 32 7.97 21.07 3.37
CA GLU A 32 8.20 22.11 2.36
C GLU A 32 7.03 22.25 1.37
N GLY A 33 5.92 21.56 1.60
CA GLY A 33 4.73 21.60 0.74
C GLY A 33 4.90 20.85 -0.59
N ILE A 34 5.84 19.90 -0.65
CA ILE A 34 6.04 19.00 -1.79
C ILE A 34 5.47 17.63 -1.45
N THR A 35 4.31 17.35 -2.04
CA THR A 35 3.55 16.14 -1.76
C THR A 35 4.22 14.89 -2.35
N CYS A 36 4.30 13.82 -1.56
CA CYS A 36 5.03 12.61 -1.91
C CYS A 36 4.13 11.37 -2.09
N ASN A 37 4.58 10.44 -2.94
CA ASN A 37 4.07 9.08 -3.08
C ASN A 37 5.19 8.09 -2.75
N LEU A 38 5.07 7.37 -1.65
CA LEU A 38 6.06 6.38 -1.23
C LEU A 38 5.70 5.03 -1.83
N THR A 39 6.55 4.53 -2.72
CA THR A 39 6.32 3.31 -3.50
C THR A 39 7.25 2.19 -3.08
N LEU A 40 7.07 0.99 -3.63
CA LEU A 40 7.83 -0.20 -3.22
C LEU A 40 7.62 -0.47 -1.72
N VAL A 41 6.36 -0.32 -1.31
CA VAL A 41 5.88 -0.68 0.03
C VAL A 41 5.43 -2.14 -0.05
N PHE A 42 6.18 -3.01 0.61
CA PHE A 42 5.95 -4.45 0.65
C PHE A 42 5.58 -4.93 2.04
N GLY A 43 6.14 -4.30 3.07
CA GLY A 43 5.98 -4.72 4.47
C GLY A 43 5.28 -3.69 5.35
N PHE A 44 4.78 -4.16 6.48
CA PHE A 44 4.07 -3.35 7.48
C PHE A 44 4.95 -2.23 8.05
N ALA A 45 6.23 -2.49 8.28
CA ALA A 45 7.18 -1.51 8.83
C ALA A 45 7.31 -0.26 7.94
N GLN A 46 7.32 -0.42 6.62
CA GLN A 46 7.34 0.69 5.66
C GLN A 46 6.06 1.51 5.75
N ALA A 47 4.90 0.86 5.76
CA ALA A 47 3.61 1.55 5.84
C ALA A 47 3.50 2.38 7.13
N VAL A 48 3.86 1.80 8.28
CA VAL A 48 3.86 2.50 9.57
C VAL A 48 4.81 3.69 9.55
N ALA A 49 6.05 3.49 9.10
CA ALA A 49 7.06 4.55 9.04
C ALA A 49 6.64 5.71 8.12
N CYS A 50 6.02 5.42 6.97
CA CYS A 50 5.49 6.45 6.06
C CYS A 50 4.38 7.26 6.72
N ALA A 51 3.44 6.60 7.41
CA ALA A 51 2.33 7.27 8.09
C ALA A 51 2.81 8.16 9.24
N GLN A 52 3.73 7.67 10.05
CA GLN A 52 4.33 8.45 11.14
C GLN A 52 5.20 9.61 10.64
N ALA A 53 5.76 9.50 9.42
CA ALA A 53 6.46 10.59 8.75
C ALA A 53 5.53 11.63 8.11
N GLY A 54 4.21 11.44 8.15
CA GLY A 54 3.23 12.37 7.59
C GLY A 54 3.21 12.40 6.06
N VAL A 55 3.64 11.33 5.41
CA VAL A 55 3.61 11.19 3.95
C VAL A 55 2.17 11.26 3.45
N ARG A 56 1.92 11.94 2.32
CA ARG A 56 0.56 12.07 1.79
C ARG A 56 -0.03 10.77 1.27
N LEU A 57 0.77 9.94 0.61
CA LEU A 57 0.30 8.74 -0.06
C LEU A 57 1.36 7.64 -0.07
N ILE A 58 0.92 6.39 0.13
CA ILE A 58 1.75 5.20 -0.10
C ILE A 58 1.18 4.34 -1.24
N SER A 59 2.07 3.61 -1.93
CA SER A 59 1.73 2.62 -2.94
C SER A 59 2.20 1.21 -2.56
N PRO A 60 1.42 0.45 -1.75
CA PRO A 60 1.62 -0.97 -1.51
C PRO A 60 1.53 -1.82 -2.77
N PHE A 61 2.36 -2.86 -2.90
CA PHE A 61 2.41 -3.70 -4.10
C PHE A 61 1.93 -5.15 -3.83
N PRO A 62 0.62 -5.40 -3.62
CA PRO A 62 0.08 -6.73 -3.32
C PRO A 62 0.53 -7.82 -4.31
N GLY A 63 0.43 -7.55 -5.62
CA GLY A 63 0.81 -8.56 -6.61
C GLY A 63 2.30 -8.93 -6.59
N ARG A 64 3.20 -8.05 -6.14
CA ARG A 64 4.62 -8.42 -5.97
C ARG A 64 4.86 -9.26 -4.71
N ILE A 65 4.07 -9.05 -3.66
CA ILE A 65 4.06 -9.90 -2.47
C ILE A 65 3.55 -11.29 -2.86
N LEU A 66 2.46 -11.37 -3.64
CA LEU A 66 1.96 -12.61 -4.20
C LEU A 66 3.03 -13.33 -5.04
N ASP A 67 3.69 -12.63 -5.97
CA ASP A 67 4.79 -13.18 -6.78
C ASP A 67 5.89 -13.79 -5.89
N TRP A 68 6.24 -13.13 -4.77
CA TRP A 68 7.23 -13.64 -3.82
C TRP A 68 6.77 -14.95 -3.19
N HIS A 69 5.57 -14.96 -2.59
CA HIS A 69 5.07 -16.13 -1.90
C HIS A 69 4.93 -17.33 -2.84
N LYS A 70 4.48 -17.14 -4.09
CA LYS A 70 4.44 -18.21 -5.10
C LYS A 70 5.82 -18.79 -5.42
N LEU A 71 6.87 -17.96 -5.43
CA LEU A 71 8.24 -18.39 -5.73
C LEU A 71 8.91 -19.08 -4.54
N TYR A 72 8.62 -18.66 -3.31
CA TYR A 72 9.29 -19.09 -2.08
C TYR A 72 8.45 -20.03 -1.21
N GLY A 73 7.75 -20.98 -1.84
CA GLY A 73 7.14 -22.13 -1.16
C GLY A 73 5.65 -21.99 -0.81
N GLY A 74 5.01 -20.88 -1.16
CA GLY A 74 3.56 -20.73 -1.05
C GLY A 74 2.79 -21.38 -2.22
N PRO A 75 1.46 -21.56 -2.08
CA PRO A 75 0.58 -22.04 -3.15
C PRO A 75 0.72 -21.27 -4.47
N SER A 76 0.49 -21.94 -5.60
CA SER A 76 0.46 -21.31 -6.93
C SER A 76 -0.78 -20.45 -7.18
N THR A 77 -1.84 -20.66 -6.40
CA THR A 77 -3.10 -19.91 -6.41
C THR A 77 -3.60 -19.71 -5.00
N TYR A 78 -4.25 -18.58 -4.74
CA TYR A 78 -4.85 -18.24 -3.45
C TYR A 78 -6.33 -17.91 -3.63
N ASP A 79 -7.13 -18.14 -2.59
CA ASP A 79 -8.38 -17.40 -2.45
C ASP A 79 -8.04 -15.91 -2.31
N PRO A 80 -8.74 -14.98 -2.99
CA PRO A 80 -8.44 -13.55 -2.90
C PRO A 80 -8.45 -12.99 -1.46
N ALA A 81 -9.19 -13.60 -0.53
CA ALA A 81 -9.19 -13.19 0.87
C ALA A 81 -7.93 -13.63 1.64
N GLU A 82 -7.26 -14.69 1.16
CA GLU A 82 -6.05 -15.27 1.74
C GLU A 82 -4.77 -14.89 0.98
N ASP A 83 -4.90 -14.16 -0.13
CA ASP A 83 -3.78 -13.64 -0.90
C ASP A 83 -2.86 -12.81 0.02
N PRO A 84 -1.57 -13.15 0.15
CA PRO A 84 -0.66 -12.50 1.09
C PRO A 84 -0.49 -11.00 0.79
N GLY A 85 -0.58 -10.60 -0.47
CA GLY A 85 -0.57 -9.20 -0.87
C GLY A 85 -1.84 -8.46 -0.43
N VAL A 86 -3.01 -9.06 -0.66
CA VAL A 86 -4.30 -8.51 -0.20
C VAL A 86 -4.30 -8.38 1.32
N VAL A 87 -3.91 -9.43 2.05
CA VAL A 87 -3.83 -9.45 3.52
C VAL A 87 -2.90 -8.34 4.03
N ALA A 88 -1.72 -8.19 3.43
CA ALA A 88 -0.77 -7.15 3.81
C ALA A 88 -1.37 -5.75 3.66
N VAL A 89 -2.03 -5.46 2.53
CA VAL A 89 -2.69 -4.17 2.28
C VAL A 89 -3.83 -3.93 3.28
N LYS A 90 -4.67 -4.93 3.54
CA LYS A 90 -5.77 -4.83 4.52
C LYS A 90 -5.22 -4.46 5.91
N ARG A 91 -4.14 -5.10 6.34
CA ARG A 91 -3.47 -4.78 7.61
C ARG A 91 -2.96 -3.34 7.65
N MET A 92 -2.27 -2.89 6.60
CA MET A 92 -1.78 -1.51 6.50
C MET A 92 -2.93 -0.48 6.56
N TYR A 93 -4.00 -0.71 5.79
CA TYR A 93 -5.17 0.15 5.77
C TYR A 93 -5.87 0.20 7.13
N ALA A 94 -6.11 -0.96 7.75
CA ALA A 94 -6.71 -1.06 9.08
C ALA A 94 -5.90 -0.31 10.14
N TYR A 95 -4.57 -0.43 10.12
CA TYR A 95 -3.69 0.33 11.00
C TYR A 95 -3.86 1.84 10.80
N TYR A 96 -3.93 2.31 9.56
CA TYR A 96 -4.09 3.74 9.28
C TYR A 96 -5.41 4.29 9.84
N LYS A 97 -6.52 3.56 9.66
CA LYS A 97 -7.82 3.97 10.17
C LYS A 97 -7.91 3.88 11.68
N ARG A 98 -7.26 2.88 12.31
CA ARG A 98 -7.27 2.69 13.76
C ARG A 98 -6.51 3.76 14.54
N HIS A 99 -5.37 4.18 14.02
CA HIS A 99 -4.38 5.03 14.74
C HIS A 99 -4.33 6.47 14.21
N GLY A 100 -5.37 6.92 13.50
CA GLY A 100 -5.50 8.33 13.11
C GLY A 100 -4.55 8.79 12.00
N HIS A 101 -4.06 7.88 11.16
CA HIS A 101 -3.21 8.21 10.02
C HIS A 101 -3.99 8.45 8.72
N GLU A 102 -5.20 9.00 8.82
CA GLU A 102 -6.09 9.27 7.68
C GLU A 102 -5.51 10.30 6.68
N GLY A 103 -4.52 11.10 7.12
CA GLY A 103 -3.77 12.01 6.26
C GLY A 103 -2.96 11.30 5.17
N THR A 104 -2.55 10.05 5.43
CA THR A 104 -1.81 9.19 4.49
C THR A 104 -2.77 8.28 3.73
N ILE A 105 -2.86 8.51 2.42
CA ILE A 105 -3.71 7.73 1.52
C ILE A 105 -3.05 6.36 1.26
N CYS A 106 -3.80 5.27 1.46
CA CYS A 106 -3.38 3.94 1.04
C CYS A 106 -3.83 3.70 -0.41
N MET A 107 -2.89 3.66 -1.37
CA MET A 107 -3.18 3.45 -2.78
C MET A 107 -2.46 2.22 -3.34
N PRO A 108 -3.02 1.01 -3.20
CA PRO A 108 -2.37 -0.19 -3.73
C PRO A 108 -2.17 -0.13 -5.24
N ALA A 109 -1.13 -0.81 -5.70
CA ALA A 109 -0.62 -0.81 -7.06
C ALA A 109 -0.06 -2.18 -7.44
N SER A 110 0.36 -2.37 -8.70
CA SER A 110 1.07 -3.58 -9.15
C SER A 110 0.32 -4.89 -8.86
N TRP A 111 -0.75 -5.11 -9.63
CA TRP A 111 -1.69 -6.22 -9.47
C TRP A 111 -1.20 -7.54 -10.10
N ARG A 112 -1.62 -8.65 -9.51
CA ARG A 112 -1.53 -10.02 -10.04
C ARG A 112 -2.83 -10.74 -9.75
N PRO A 113 -3.26 -11.69 -10.60
CA PRO A 113 -4.42 -12.49 -10.24
C PRO A 113 -4.06 -13.48 -9.12
N SER A 114 -4.76 -13.40 -7.98
CA SER A 114 -4.60 -14.32 -6.84
C SER A 114 -4.79 -15.77 -7.30
N ARG A 115 -5.87 -16.00 -8.06
CA ARG A 115 -6.26 -17.32 -8.60
C ARG A 115 -5.60 -17.69 -9.93
N GLY A 116 -4.74 -16.84 -10.49
CA GLY A 116 -4.07 -17.08 -11.77
C GLY A 116 -4.83 -16.57 -13.00
N ALA A 117 -4.41 -17.01 -14.19
CA ALA A 117 -4.93 -16.48 -15.46
C ALA A 117 -6.47 -16.57 -15.54
N GLY A 118 -7.12 -15.49 -15.99
CA GLY A 118 -8.58 -15.38 -16.05
C GLY A 118 -9.22 -14.70 -14.84
N PHE A 119 -8.46 -14.37 -13.79
CA PHE A 119 -8.95 -13.70 -12.58
C PHE A 119 -8.26 -12.35 -12.33
N GLU A 120 -7.98 -11.57 -13.36
CA GLU A 120 -7.10 -10.38 -13.28
C GLU A 120 -7.62 -9.25 -12.40
N THR A 121 -8.89 -9.30 -11.99
CA THR A 121 -9.53 -8.30 -11.14
C THR A 121 -9.62 -8.71 -9.67
N ASP A 122 -9.23 -9.93 -9.29
CA ASP A 122 -9.61 -10.50 -7.99
C ASP A 122 -8.92 -9.84 -6.79
N GLU A 123 -7.63 -9.48 -6.88
CA GLU A 123 -6.97 -8.63 -5.85
C GLU A 123 -7.68 -7.29 -5.68
N LEU A 124 -8.13 -6.67 -6.77
CA LEU A 124 -8.80 -5.37 -6.74
C LEU A 124 -10.16 -5.48 -6.07
N VAL A 125 -10.93 -6.51 -6.41
CA VAL A 125 -12.21 -6.81 -5.76
C VAL A 125 -11.98 -7.11 -4.27
N GLY A 126 -10.92 -7.85 -3.93
CA GLY A 126 -10.52 -8.16 -2.55
C GLY A 126 -10.13 -6.92 -1.72
N LEU A 127 -9.86 -5.78 -2.36
CA LEU A 127 -9.49 -4.51 -1.75
C LEU A 127 -10.51 -3.40 -2.02
N ALA A 128 -11.70 -3.72 -2.54
CA ALA A 128 -12.73 -2.74 -2.83
C ALA A 128 -13.11 -1.92 -1.58
N GLY A 129 -12.94 -0.59 -1.64
CA GLY A 129 -13.15 0.33 -0.52
C GLY A 129 -11.86 0.93 0.08
N VAL A 130 -10.68 0.46 -0.33
CA VAL A 130 -9.41 1.16 -0.03
C VAL A 130 -9.43 2.59 -0.60
N ASP A 131 -8.63 3.50 -0.04
CA ASP A 131 -8.73 4.94 -0.35
C ASP A 131 -8.62 5.25 -1.85
N ARG A 132 -7.67 4.60 -2.54
CA ARG A 132 -7.45 4.72 -4.00
C ARG A 132 -6.84 3.45 -4.56
N MET A 133 -6.91 3.26 -5.87
CA MET A 133 -6.17 2.22 -6.58
C MET A 133 -5.54 2.80 -7.85
N THR A 134 -4.31 2.39 -8.17
CA THR A 134 -3.71 2.70 -9.48
C THR A 134 -3.72 1.44 -10.35
N ILE A 135 -4.50 1.47 -11.43
CA ILE A 135 -4.89 0.28 -12.19
C ILE A 135 -4.45 0.47 -13.66
N PRO A 136 -3.75 -0.51 -14.27
CA PRO A 136 -3.36 -0.41 -15.67
C PRO A 136 -4.58 -0.54 -16.61
N PRO A 137 -4.55 0.09 -17.81
CA PRO A 137 -5.69 0.12 -18.72
C PRO A 137 -6.32 -1.26 -19.03
N PRO A 138 -5.57 -2.35 -19.28
CA PRO A 138 -6.16 -3.65 -19.57
C PRO A 138 -7.03 -4.22 -18.44
N ILE A 139 -6.71 -3.93 -17.18
CA ILE A 139 -7.53 -4.36 -16.03
C ILE A 139 -8.74 -3.45 -15.87
N LEU A 140 -8.60 -2.14 -16.14
CA LEU A 140 -9.72 -1.20 -16.16
C LEU A 140 -10.78 -1.60 -17.20
N GLU A 141 -10.37 -2.04 -18.39
CA GLU A 141 -11.28 -2.53 -19.43
C GLU A 141 -12.07 -3.76 -18.95
N LYS A 142 -11.41 -4.69 -18.25
CA LYS A 142 -12.07 -5.86 -17.64
C LYS A 142 -13.08 -5.46 -16.57
N LEU A 143 -12.72 -4.51 -15.70
CA LEU A 143 -13.65 -3.96 -14.70
C LEU A 143 -14.85 -3.27 -15.36
N ALA A 144 -14.62 -2.47 -16.41
CA ALA A 144 -15.68 -1.78 -17.13
C ALA A 144 -16.63 -2.73 -17.86
N ALA A 145 -16.14 -3.89 -18.30
CA ALA A 145 -16.95 -4.92 -18.95
C ALA A 145 -17.70 -5.83 -17.98
N SER A 146 -17.27 -5.91 -16.71
CA SER A 146 -17.91 -6.77 -15.70
C SER A 146 -19.30 -6.25 -15.31
N LYS A 147 -20.22 -7.18 -15.05
CA LYS A 147 -21.54 -6.91 -14.49
C LYS A 147 -21.73 -7.56 -13.11
N ASP A 148 -20.65 -8.13 -12.57
CA ASP A 148 -20.68 -8.80 -11.28
C ASP A 148 -20.86 -7.79 -10.15
N PRO A 149 -21.54 -8.16 -9.05
CA PRO A 149 -21.64 -7.29 -7.90
C PRO A 149 -20.26 -7.01 -7.32
N LEU A 150 -20.01 -5.74 -6.99
CA LEU A 150 -18.78 -5.28 -6.33
C LEU A 150 -19.12 -4.78 -4.91
N PRO A 151 -19.21 -5.68 -3.92
CA PRO A 151 -19.45 -5.27 -2.54
C PRO A 151 -18.23 -4.53 -1.99
N THR A 152 -18.48 -3.56 -1.10
CA THR A 152 -17.42 -2.92 -0.33
C THR A 152 -16.81 -3.92 0.66
N VAL A 153 -15.50 -4.15 0.56
CA VAL A 153 -14.73 -5.04 1.44
C VAL A 153 -14.07 -4.25 2.57
N LEU A 154 -13.60 -3.03 2.27
CA LEU A 154 -12.91 -2.16 3.22
C LEU A 154 -13.74 -0.90 3.47
N ALA A 155 -14.56 -0.94 4.52
CA ALA A 155 -15.16 0.26 5.10
C ALA A 155 -14.23 0.82 6.20
N PRO A 156 -14.00 2.14 6.28
CA PRO A 156 -13.04 2.72 7.23
C PRO A 156 -13.28 2.33 8.68
N GLU A 157 -14.54 2.41 9.15
CA GLU A 157 -14.92 2.14 10.54
C GLU A 157 -14.75 0.65 10.88
N ALA A 158 -15.14 -0.24 9.96
CA ALA A 158 -14.98 -1.68 10.12
C ALA A 158 -13.50 -2.09 10.10
N ALA A 159 -12.70 -1.48 9.21
CA ALA A 159 -11.26 -1.73 9.14
C ALA A 159 -10.55 -1.24 10.41
N ALA A 160 -10.91 -0.06 10.93
CA ALA A 160 -10.40 0.43 12.20
C ALA A 160 -10.76 -0.52 13.35
N ALA A 161 -12.04 -0.92 13.46
CA ALA A 161 -12.51 -1.82 14.52
C ALA A 161 -11.86 -3.21 14.47
N GLY A 162 -11.52 -3.70 13.27
CA GLY A 162 -10.84 -4.98 13.06
C GLY A 162 -9.33 -4.96 13.24
N CYS A 163 -8.71 -3.79 13.44
CA CYS A 163 -7.26 -3.69 13.63
C CYS A 163 -6.83 -4.19 15.02
N THR A 164 -6.00 -5.23 15.06
CA THR A 164 -5.43 -5.78 16.30
C THR A 164 -4.01 -5.29 16.60
N ASP A 165 -3.38 -4.58 15.66
CA ASP A 165 -2.04 -4.03 15.83
C ASP A 165 -2.10 -2.83 16.81
N ALA A 166 -1.28 -2.87 17.86
CA ALA A 166 -1.07 -1.72 18.73
C ALA A 166 -0.29 -0.62 18.01
N GLU A 167 -0.35 0.61 18.53
CA GLU A 167 0.44 1.72 18.00
C GLU A 167 1.94 1.40 18.08
N VAL A 168 2.61 1.41 16.93
CA VAL A 168 4.00 0.97 16.83
C VAL A 168 4.95 2.04 17.35
N CYS A 169 5.88 1.65 18.23
CA CYS A 169 6.93 2.51 18.78
C CYS A 169 6.41 3.82 19.41
N GLY A 170 5.19 3.81 19.99
CA GLY A 170 4.59 5.01 20.59
C GLY A 170 4.40 6.16 19.61
N GLY A 171 4.09 5.84 18.34
CA GLY A 171 3.80 6.83 17.29
C GLY A 171 5.03 7.32 16.53
N ARG A 172 6.24 6.87 16.87
CA ARG A 172 7.47 7.24 16.13
C ARG A 172 8.51 6.12 16.09
N VAL A 173 8.62 5.48 14.94
CA VAL A 173 9.64 4.47 14.67
C VAL A 173 11.03 5.09 14.55
N SER A 174 12.01 4.51 15.25
CA SER A 174 13.42 4.88 15.08
C SER A 174 14.03 4.15 13.86
N GLU A 175 15.19 4.61 13.39
CA GLU A 175 15.89 3.91 12.30
C GLU A 175 16.22 2.46 12.68
N LYS A 176 16.65 2.25 13.92
CA LYS A 176 16.99 0.93 14.44
C LYS A 176 15.76 0.01 14.42
N ASP A 177 14.63 0.50 14.91
CA ASP A 177 13.38 -0.28 14.95
C ASP A 177 12.88 -0.57 13.53
N PHE A 178 12.91 0.42 12.65
CA PHE A 178 12.53 0.25 11.25
C PHE A 178 13.38 -0.83 10.57
N ARG A 179 14.71 -0.76 10.69
CA ARG A 179 15.62 -1.73 10.08
C ARG A 179 15.44 -3.12 10.67
N MET A 180 15.19 -3.24 11.96
CA MET A 180 14.91 -4.53 12.60
C MET A 180 13.60 -5.13 12.08
N LEU A 181 12.49 -4.38 12.16
CA LEU A 181 11.18 -4.82 11.69
C LEU A 181 11.16 -5.14 10.19
N MET A 182 11.94 -4.42 9.38
CA MET A 182 12.11 -4.74 7.96
C MET A 182 12.80 -6.07 7.76
N ASN A 183 13.91 -6.33 8.45
CA ASN A 183 14.67 -7.58 8.29
C ASN A 183 13.92 -8.81 8.83
N ASP A 184 12.98 -8.64 9.75
CA ASP A 184 12.09 -9.71 10.22
C ASP A 184 11.06 -10.12 9.15
N ASP A 185 10.77 -9.24 8.17
CA ASP A 185 9.92 -9.50 7.01
C ASP A 185 10.79 -9.83 5.78
N VAL A 186 11.03 -11.13 5.57
CA VAL A 186 11.88 -11.61 4.47
C VAL A 186 11.34 -11.22 3.10
N CYS A 187 10.01 -11.22 2.93
CA CYS A 187 9.38 -10.81 1.67
C CYS A 187 9.66 -9.33 1.41
N ALA A 188 9.41 -8.46 2.39
CA ALA A 188 9.65 -7.03 2.24
C ALA A 188 11.13 -6.67 2.08
N THR A 189 12.04 -7.43 2.68
CA THR A 189 13.49 -7.22 2.56
C THR A 189 14.03 -7.58 1.17
N THR A 190 13.43 -8.56 0.50
CA THR A 190 13.96 -9.12 -0.76
C THR A 190 13.19 -8.68 -2.01
N LYS A 191 12.17 -7.83 -1.87
CA LYS A 191 11.45 -7.20 -2.98
C LYS A 191 11.83 -5.74 -3.17
#